data_AF-A0AAD6G794-F1
#
_entry.id   AF-A0AAD6G794-F1
#
_cell.length_a   1.000
_cell.length_b   1.000
_cell.length_c   1.000
_cell.angle_alpha   90.00
_cell.angle_beta   90.00
_cell.angle_gamma   90.00
#
_symmetry.space_group_name_H-M   'P 1'
#
loop_
_entity.id
_entity.type
_entity.pdbx_description
1 polymer ?
#
loop_
_entity_poly.entity_id
_entity_poly.type
_entity_poly.pdbx_seq_one_letter_code
_entity_poly.pdbx_strand_id
1 'polypeptide(L)'
;MYLLKLSVPSIIYEPLTNVTDLEEELKCLQENCWKQELELYEHETMIPERPLKQNYDSLRHNAAWYMRKELVADCVVRGGCCSRKCGCCRQRHLDSGRKKGIGHCTEECACCCTYRDMEPSAKDKEEFAKRLRGLLQSDNPACLLRMANVYFLDYGFCGFKIG
;
A
#
# COMPACT_ATOMS: atom_id res chain seq x y z
N MET A 1 8.08 54.81 -20.31
CA MET A 1 9.12 53.75 -20.35
C MET A 1 8.99 52.95 -19.05
N TYR A 2 8.66 51.68 -18.96
CA TYR A 2 8.31 50.62 -19.90
C TYR A 2 7.30 49.74 -19.15
N LEU A 3 6.11 49.49 -19.74
CA LEU A 3 5.22 48.42 -19.31
C LEU A 3 5.81 47.11 -19.83
N LEU A 4 6.43 46.31 -18.97
CA LEU A 4 6.81 44.94 -19.30
C LEU A 4 5.52 44.10 -19.40
N LYS A 5 5.02 43.98 -20.63
CA LYS A 5 4.09 42.90 -21.00
C LYS A 5 4.86 41.59 -20.86
N LEU A 6 4.69 40.92 -19.73
CA LEU A 6 5.09 39.52 -19.62
C LEU A 6 4.11 38.72 -20.49
N SER A 7 4.57 38.34 -21.67
CA SER A 7 3.89 37.38 -22.55
C SER A 7 3.89 36.03 -21.84
N VAL A 8 2.78 35.70 -21.18
CA VAL A 8 2.54 34.35 -20.69
C VAL A 8 2.39 33.46 -21.93
N PRO A 9 3.24 32.42 -22.11
CA PRO A 9 3.07 31.49 -23.21
C PRO A 9 1.70 30.84 -23.10
N SER A 10 0.93 30.86 -24.19
CA SER A 10 -0.31 30.12 -24.32
C SER A 10 0.00 28.64 -24.10
N ILE A 11 -0.30 28.13 -22.91
CA ILE A 11 -0.34 26.69 -22.67
C ILE A 11 -1.48 26.19 -23.55
N ILE A 12 -1.12 25.52 -24.64
CA ILE A 12 -2.06 24.75 -25.44
C ILE A 12 -2.57 23.67 -24.49
N TYR A 13 -3.80 23.85 -24.03
CA TYR A 13 -4.49 22.86 -23.24
C TYR A 13 -4.94 21.77 -24.21
N GLU A 14 -4.21 20.66 -24.26
CA GLU A 14 -4.70 19.44 -24.91
C GLU A 14 -6.06 19.08 -24.30
N PRO A 15 -7.00 18.55 -25.10
CA PRO A 15 -8.37 18.38 -24.65
C PRO A 15 -8.38 17.40 -23.49
N LEU A 16 -8.81 17.91 -22.33
CA LEU A 16 -9.21 17.10 -21.18
C LEU A 16 -10.01 15.91 -21.69
N THR A 17 -9.62 14.72 -21.24
CA THR A 17 -10.55 13.61 -21.06
C THR A 17 -11.90 14.16 -20.63
N ASN A 18 -12.97 13.74 -21.31
CA ASN A 18 -14.31 14.25 -21.10
C ASN A 18 -14.60 14.26 -19.58
N VAL A 19 -14.90 15.45 -19.03
CA VAL A 19 -15.05 15.65 -17.58
C VAL A 19 -16.08 14.68 -17.00
N THR A 20 -17.10 14.34 -17.78
CA THR A 20 -18.11 13.35 -17.39
C THR A 20 -17.52 11.94 -17.24
N ASP A 21 -16.63 11.51 -18.13
CA ASP A 21 -15.94 10.22 -18.04
C ASP A 21 -15.06 10.15 -16.77
N LEU A 22 -14.37 11.25 -16.43
CA LEU A 22 -13.56 11.34 -15.20
C LEU A 22 -14.42 11.32 -13.93
N GLU A 23 -15.58 11.97 -13.95
CA GLU A 23 -16.54 11.94 -12.83
C GLU A 23 -17.11 10.54 -12.62
N GLU A 24 -17.44 9.84 -13.70
CA GLU A 24 -17.88 8.44 -13.65
C GLU A 24 -16.78 7.51 -13.12
N GLU A 25 -15.54 7.68 -13.58
CA GLU A 25 -14.40 6.91 -13.10
C GLU A 25 -14.15 7.16 -11.60
N LEU A 26 -14.16 8.43 -11.17
CA LEU A 26 -13.99 8.79 -9.77
C LEU A 26 -15.06 8.14 -8.89
N LYS A 27 -16.32 8.15 -9.32
CA LYS A 27 -17.43 7.51 -8.62
C LYS A 27 -17.20 6.00 -8.51
N CYS A 28 -16.85 5.34 -9.62
CA CYS A 28 -16.56 3.91 -9.63
C CYS A 28 -15.41 3.55 -8.67
N LEU A 29 -14.33 4.34 -8.65
CA LEU A 29 -13.20 4.16 -7.76
C LEU A 29 -13.59 4.36 -6.29
N GLN A 30 -14.43 5.35 -5.99
CA GLN A 30 -14.92 5.58 -4.63
C GLN A 30 -15.75 4.40 -4.10
N GLU A 31 -16.66 3.86 -4.92
CA GLU A 31 -17.45 2.67 -4.58
C GLU A 31 -16.56 1.44 -4.37
N ASN A 32 -15.54 1.25 -5.20
CA ASN A 32 -14.60 0.14 -5.06
C ASN A 32 -13.77 0.25 -3.79
N CYS A 33 -13.28 1.46 -3.46
CA CYS A 33 -12.56 1.67 -2.21
C CYS A 33 -13.44 1.39 -0.99
N TRP A 34 -14.72 1.79 -1.01
CA TRP A 34 -15.65 1.47 0.08
C TRP A 34 -15.81 -0.04 0.26
N LYS A 35 -16.00 -0.80 -0.84
CA LYS A 35 -16.08 -2.27 -0.78
C LYS A 35 -14.81 -2.89 -0.20
N GLN A 36 -13.64 -2.41 -0.57
CA GLN A 36 -12.35 -2.87 -0.04
C GLN A 36 -12.16 -2.53 1.44
N GLU A 37 -12.62 -1.36 1.88
CA GLU A 37 -12.59 -1.00 3.31
C GLU A 37 -13.50 -1.89 4.14
N LEU A 38 -14.66 -2.29 3.59
CA LEU A 38 -15.57 -3.23 4.23
C LEU A 38 -14.96 -4.65 4.28
N GLU A 39 -14.40 -5.14 3.18
CA GLU A 39 -13.72 -6.45 3.13
C GLU A 39 -12.54 -6.50 4.11
N LEU A 40 -11.75 -5.42 4.19
CA LEU A 40 -10.69 -5.29 5.18
C LEU A 40 -11.24 -5.39 6.61
N TYR A 41 -12.34 -4.69 6.91
CA TYR A 41 -12.97 -4.76 8.22
C TYR A 41 -13.43 -6.18 8.55
N GLU A 42 -14.11 -6.87 7.61
CA GLU A 42 -14.54 -8.26 7.79
C GLU A 42 -13.35 -9.17 8.11
N HIS A 43 -12.25 -9.06 7.35
CA HIS A 43 -11.03 -9.81 7.64
C HIS A 43 -10.41 -9.47 9.00
N GLU A 44 -10.44 -8.20 9.42
CA GLU A 44 -9.96 -7.78 10.74
C GLU A 44 -10.79 -8.39 11.87
N THR A 45 -12.10 -8.60 11.68
CA THR A 45 -12.96 -9.28 12.67
C THR A 45 -12.63 -10.76 12.84
N MET A 46 -12.03 -11.39 11.83
CA MET A 46 -11.64 -12.80 11.86
C MET A 46 -10.29 -13.05 12.55
N ILE A 47 -9.56 -11.99 12.93
CA ILE A 47 -8.29 -12.12 13.66
C ILE A 47 -8.59 -12.55 15.11
N PRO A 48 -8.01 -13.65 15.60
CA PRO A 48 -8.18 -14.11 16.97
C PRO A 48 -7.84 -13.04 18.02
N GLU A 49 -8.74 -12.84 19.00
CA GLU A 49 -8.70 -11.69 19.92
C GLU A 49 -7.39 -11.54 20.71
N ARG A 50 -6.66 -12.61 21.03
CA ARG A 50 -5.41 -12.53 21.80
C ARG A 50 -4.45 -13.69 21.50
N PRO A 51 -3.12 -13.44 21.52
CA PRO A 51 -2.45 -12.13 21.55
C PRO A 51 -2.43 -11.41 20.18
N LEU A 52 -2.91 -12.08 19.13
CA LEU A 52 -2.70 -11.64 17.75
C LEU A 52 -3.42 -10.33 17.41
N LYS A 53 -4.73 -10.21 17.73
CA LYS A 53 -5.49 -8.96 17.50
C LYS A 53 -4.92 -7.78 18.26
N GLN A 54 -4.48 -7.99 19.51
CA GLN A 54 -3.89 -6.92 20.32
C GLN A 54 -2.62 -6.35 19.68
N ASN A 55 -1.72 -7.21 19.22
CA ASN A 55 -0.51 -6.77 18.54
C ASN A 55 -0.83 -6.11 17.19
N TYR A 56 -1.77 -6.67 16.42
CA TYR A 56 -2.26 -6.06 15.18
C TYR A 56 -2.78 -4.63 15.43
N ASP A 57 -3.70 -4.48 16.39
CA ASP A 57 -4.30 -3.18 16.71
C ASP A 57 -3.23 -2.20 17.20
N SER A 58 -2.36 -2.62 18.11
CA SER A 58 -1.26 -1.77 18.60
C SER A 58 -0.37 -1.29 17.46
N LEU A 59 -0.01 -2.18 16.53
CA LEU A 59 0.73 -1.82 15.33
C LEU A 59 -0.04 -0.83 14.46
N ARG A 60 -1.33 -1.05 14.21
CA ARG A 60 -2.16 -0.19 13.37
C ARG A 60 -2.50 1.17 13.99
N HIS A 61 -2.44 1.32 15.31
CA HIS A 61 -2.57 2.62 15.99
C HIS A 61 -1.42 3.57 15.65
N ASN A 62 -0.24 3.04 15.29
CA ASN A 62 0.85 3.86 14.81
C ASN A 62 0.58 4.33 13.37
N ALA A 63 0.38 5.64 13.17
CA ALA A 63 0.16 6.21 11.84
C ALA A 63 1.29 5.92 10.84
N ALA A 64 2.51 5.62 11.32
CA ALA A 64 3.67 5.28 10.51
C ALA A 64 3.93 3.75 10.43
N TRP A 65 2.97 2.90 10.79
CA TRP A 65 3.13 1.43 10.77
C TRP A 65 3.61 0.91 9.41
N TYR A 66 3.17 1.55 8.31
CA TYR A 66 3.55 1.19 6.94
C TYR A 66 5.04 1.46 6.62
N MET A 67 5.76 2.17 7.49
CA MET A 67 7.20 2.45 7.35
C MET A 67 8.08 1.63 8.29
N ARG A 68 7.53 0.58 8.93
CA ARG A 68 8.30 -0.37 9.73
C ARG A 68 9.52 -0.91 8.98
N LYS A 69 10.60 -1.18 9.74
CA LYS A 69 11.86 -1.70 9.19
C LYS A 69 11.66 -2.97 8.35
N GLU A 70 10.75 -3.85 8.77
CA GLU A 70 10.48 -5.11 8.09
C GLU A 70 9.81 -4.90 6.73
N LEU A 71 8.83 -3.99 6.64
CA LEU A 71 8.17 -3.61 5.39
C LEU A 71 9.15 -2.91 4.42
N VAL A 72 9.99 -2.04 4.95
CA VAL A 72 11.04 -1.37 4.17
C VAL A 72 12.05 -2.38 3.64
N ALA A 73 12.51 -3.29 4.48
CA ALA A 73 13.45 -4.34 4.09
C ALA A 73 12.85 -5.26 3.01
N ASP A 74 11.59 -5.68 3.17
CA ASP A 74 10.87 -6.47 2.17
C ASP A 74 10.77 -5.73 0.83
N CYS A 75 10.40 -4.44 0.84
CA CYS A 75 10.33 -3.66 -0.39
C CYS A 75 11.72 -3.40 -1.01
N VAL A 76 12.80 -3.36 -0.24
CA VAL A 76 14.17 -3.32 -0.78
C VAL A 76 14.53 -4.65 -1.44
N VAL A 77 14.31 -5.78 -0.77
CA VAL A 77 14.66 -7.12 -1.27
C VAL A 77 13.94 -7.45 -2.58
N ARG A 78 12.68 -7.05 -2.73
CA ARG A 78 11.93 -7.25 -3.98
C ARG A 78 12.22 -6.22 -5.08
N GLY A 79 13.19 -5.31 -4.87
CA GLY A 79 13.55 -4.26 -5.84
C GLY A 79 12.51 -3.14 -6.00
N GLY A 80 11.67 -2.91 -4.98
CA GLY A 80 10.62 -1.90 -4.97
C GLY A 80 11.12 -0.48 -4.72
N CYS A 81 10.18 0.43 -4.45
CA CYS A 81 10.46 1.87 -4.30
C CYS A 81 11.57 2.21 -3.30
N CYS A 82 11.70 1.44 -2.21
CA CYS A 82 12.72 1.67 -1.19
C CYS A 82 14.15 1.34 -1.66
N SER A 83 14.35 0.39 -2.57
CA SER A 83 15.69 0.15 -3.16
C SER A 83 16.10 1.27 -4.09
N ARG A 84 15.13 1.85 -4.83
CA ARG A 84 15.33 2.96 -5.77
C ARG A 84 15.39 4.34 -5.11
N LYS A 85 15.04 4.43 -3.83
CA LYS A 85 15.03 5.67 -3.03
C LYS A 85 14.16 6.80 -3.63
N CYS A 86 13.08 6.47 -4.33
CA CYS A 86 12.18 7.46 -4.94
C CYS A 86 11.33 8.26 -3.93
N GLY A 87 11.31 7.87 -2.66
CA GLY A 87 10.65 8.63 -1.58
C GLY A 87 9.14 8.40 -1.42
N CYS A 88 8.45 7.90 -2.46
CA CYS A 88 6.98 7.78 -2.47
C CYS A 88 6.42 6.93 -1.32
N CYS A 89 7.15 5.92 -0.82
CA CYS A 89 6.70 5.13 0.32
C CYS A 89 6.49 5.99 1.56
N ARG A 90 7.38 6.96 1.85
CA ARG A 90 7.29 7.82 3.04
C ARG A 90 6.17 8.84 2.94
N GLN A 91 5.86 9.26 1.72
CA GLN A 91 4.88 10.31 1.44
C GLN A 91 3.45 9.78 1.33
N ARG A 92 3.26 8.47 1.39
CA ARG A 92 1.95 7.82 1.19
C ARG A 92 0.84 8.30 2.13
N HIS A 93 1.18 8.76 3.34
CA HIS A 93 0.21 9.35 4.27
C HIS A 93 -0.36 10.70 3.80
N LEU A 94 0.35 11.41 2.91
CA LEU A 94 -0.09 12.67 2.32
C LEU A 94 -1.10 12.43 1.19
N ASP A 95 -0.95 11.30 0.48
CA ASP A 95 -1.77 10.96 -0.68
C ASP A 95 -3.10 10.30 -0.29
N SER A 96 -3.22 9.83 0.95
CA SER A 96 -4.41 9.10 1.40
C SER A 96 -5.33 10.01 2.23
N GLY A 97 -6.37 10.57 1.60
CA GLY A 97 -7.52 11.12 2.35
C GLY A 97 -8.25 10.08 3.21
N ARG A 98 -7.94 8.79 3.00
CA ARG A 98 -8.44 7.65 3.77
C ARG A 98 -7.36 7.15 4.73
N LYS A 99 -7.73 6.98 6.01
CA LYS A 99 -6.81 6.48 7.06
C LYS A 99 -6.70 4.95 7.08
N LYS A 100 -7.71 4.24 6.59
CA LYS A 100 -7.70 2.78 6.50
C LYS A 100 -6.96 2.34 5.25
N GLY A 101 -6.25 1.21 5.34
CA GLY A 101 -5.56 0.61 4.19
C GLY A 101 -4.23 1.28 3.77
N ILE A 102 -3.69 2.23 4.53
CA ILE A 102 -2.36 2.83 4.24
C ILE A 102 -1.26 1.79 4.45
N GLY A 103 -0.86 1.06 3.41
CA GLY A 103 0.21 0.04 3.47
C GLY A 103 1.51 0.46 2.78
N HIS A 104 2.56 -0.33 2.93
CA HIS A 104 3.80 -0.14 2.16
C HIS A 104 3.60 -0.50 0.67
N CYS A 105 4.58 -0.22 -0.20
CA CYS A 105 4.52 -0.57 -1.63
C CYS A 105 4.17 -2.05 -1.85
N THR A 106 3.15 -2.32 -2.68
CA THR A 106 2.84 -3.65 -3.25
C THR A 106 3.34 -3.76 -4.70
N GLU A 107 2.96 -4.82 -5.43
CA GLU A 107 3.23 -4.93 -6.87
C GLU A 107 2.44 -3.93 -7.71
N GLU A 108 1.27 -3.48 -7.23
CA GLU A 108 0.40 -2.49 -7.88
C GLU A 108 0.75 -1.04 -7.52
N CYS A 109 1.91 -0.80 -6.91
CA CYS A 109 2.33 0.57 -6.62
C CYS A 109 2.52 1.34 -7.92
N ALA A 110 1.81 2.45 -8.14
CA ALA A 110 1.92 3.27 -9.36
C ALA A 110 3.38 3.60 -9.71
N CYS A 111 4.19 4.05 -8.75
CA CYS A 111 5.62 4.30 -8.97
C CYS A 111 6.42 3.06 -9.43
N CYS A 112 6.06 1.85 -8.99
CA CYS A 112 6.66 0.62 -9.50
C CYS A 112 6.14 0.26 -10.90
N CYS A 113 4.84 0.47 -11.15
CA CYS A 113 4.22 0.20 -12.46
C CYS A 113 4.84 1.11 -13.54
N THR A 114 4.93 2.41 -13.26
CA THR A 114 5.61 3.38 -14.13
C THR A 114 7.07 3.02 -14.36
N TYR A 115 7.81 2.62 -13.30
CA TYR A 115 9.21 2.24 -13.48
C TYR A 115 9.40 0.98 -14.34
N ARG A 116 8.42 0.07 -14.33
CA ARG A 116 8.45 -1.19 -15.08
C ARG A 116 7.78 -1.05 -16.45
N ASP A 117 7.22 0.11 -16.77
CA ASP A 117 6.33 0.35 -17.92
C ASP A 117 5.26 -0.75 -18.06
N MET A 118 4.68 -1.15 -16.91
CA MET A 118 3.76 -2.27 -16.82
C MET A 118 2.75 -2.07 -15.69
N GLU A 119 1.46 -2.10 -16.04
CA GLU A 119 0.37 -2.20 -15.08
C GLU A 119 -0.11 -3.66 -14.96
N PRO A 120 -0.27 -4.20 -13.74
CA PRO A 120 -0.79 -5.55 -13.55
C PRO A 120 -2.22 -5.69 -14.08
N SER A 121 -2.43 -6.62 -15.00
CA SER A 121 -3.75 -7.01 -15.47
C SER A 121 -4.54 -7.73 -14.38
N ALA A 122 -5.86 -7.89 -14.57
CA ALA A 122 -6.68 -8.69 -13.66
C ALA A 122 -6.14 -10.12 -13.48
N LYS A 123 -5.58 -10.70 -14.55
CA LYS A 123 -4.96 -12.02 -14.53
C LYS A 123 -3.69 -12.02 -13.67
N ASP A 124 -2.83 -11.00 -13.81
CA ASP A 124 -1.61 -10.89 -13.00
C ASP A 124 -1.94 -10.77 -11.51
N LYS A 125 -2.97 -9.98 -11.18
CA LYS A 125 -3.47 -9.83 -9.80
C LYS A 125 -3.96 -11.16 -9.24
N GLU A 126 -4.73 -11.93 -10.03
CA GLU A 126 -5.20 -13.25 -9.65
C GLU A 126 -4.02 -14.23 -9.46
N GLU A 127 -3.03 -14.22 -10.35
CA GLU A 127 -1.82 -15.04 -10.23
C GLU A 127 -0.97 -14.66 -9.01
N PHE A 128 -0.83 -13.36 -8.71
CA PHE A 128 -0.16 -12.89 -7.50
C PHE A 128 -0.88 -13.37 -6.23
N ALA A 129 -2.22 -13.28 -6.20
CA ALA A 129 -3.03 -13.75 -5.08
C ALA A 129 -2.91 -15.28 -4.91
N LYS A 130 -2.97 -16.05 -6.00
CA LYS A 130 -2.76 -17.51 -5.99
C LYS A 130 -1.37 -17.88 -5.47
N ARG A 131 -0.32 -17.20 -5.95
CA ARG A 131 1.06 -17.41 -5.49
C ARG A 131 1.21 -17.11 -4.00
N LEU A 132 0.68 -15.98 -3.54
CA LEU A 132 0.73 -15.62 -2.12
C LEU A 132 0.00 -16.65 -1.27
N ARG A 133 -1.20 -17.07 -1.68
CA ARG A 133 -1.98 -18.11 -0.99
C ARG A 133 -1.21 -19.43 -0.92
N GLY A 134 -0.59 -19.86 -2.01
CA GLY A 134 0.26 -21.05 -2.05
C GLY A 134 1.46 -20.95 -1.10
N LEU A 135 2.13 -19.80 -1.04
CA LEU A 135 3.24 -19.57 -0.10
C LEU A 135 2.79 -19.56 1.37
N LEU A 136 1.59 -19.05 1.66
CA LEU A 136 1.02 -19.06 3.02
C LEU A 136 0.57 -20.45 3.46
N GLN A 137 0.19 -21.31 2.51
CA GLN A 137 -0.29 -22.68 2.74
C GLN A 137 0.81 -23.75 2.61
N SER A 138 2.04 -23.37 2.25
CA SER A 138 3.13 -24.32 2.07
C SER A 138 3.58 -24.93 3.40
N ASP A 139 4.06 -26.18 3.38
CA ASP A 139 4.62 -26.86 4.56
C ASP A 139 5.80 -26.11 5.18
N ASN A 140 6.47 -25.26 4.41
CA ASN A 140 7.52 -24.38 4.92
C ASN A 140 6.88 -23.11 5.53
N PRO A 141 6.96 -22.92 6.86
CA PRO A 141 6.30 -21.79 7.51
C PRO A 141 7.05 -20.46 7.30
N ALA A 142 8.21 -20.43 6.61
CA ALA A 142 9.04 -19.23 6.49
C ALA A 142 8.28 -18.03 5.92
N CYS A 143 7.42 -18.24 4.92
CA CYS A 143 6.61 -17.14 4.37
C CYS A 143 5.56 -16.65 5.38
N LEU A 144 4.85 -17.57 6.04
CA LEU A 144 3.86 -17.23 7.06
C LEU A 144 4.50 -16.49 8.24
N LEU A 145 5.63 -16.97 8.74
CA LEU A 145 6.38 -16.34 9.82
C LEU A 145 6.88 -14.95 9.42
N ARG A 146 7.40 -14.78 8.19
CA ARG A 146 7.78 -13.46 7.67
C ARG A 146 6.58 -12.52 7.69
N MET A 147 5.42 -12.94 7.18
CA MET A 147 4.21 -12.11 7.14
C MET A 147 3.70 -11.79 8.55
N ALA A 148 3.72 -12.77 9.47
CA ALA A 148 3.38 -12.55 10.87
C ALA A 148 4.30 -11.49 11.50
N ASN A 149 5.61 -11.59 11.29
CA ASN A 149 6.59 -10.64 11.82
C ASN A 149 6.38 -9.22 11.26
N VAL A 150 6.10 -9.11 9.96
CA VAL A 150 5.94 -7.83 9.27
C VAL A 150 4.64 -7.13 9.67
N TYR A 151 3.54 -7.87 9.77
CA TYR A 151 2.18 -7.30 9.87
C TYR A 151 1.53 -7.46 11.25
N PHE A 152 1.98 -8.40 12.08
CA PHE A 152 1.28 -8.78 13.32
C PHE A 152 2.15 -8.77 14.56
N LEU A 153 3.46 -8.95 14.46
CA LEU A 153 4.33 -9.03 15.63
C LEU A 153 5.12 -7.73 15.80
N ASP A 154 5.00 -7.15 16.99
CA ASP A 154 5.91 -6.13 17.48
C ASP A 154 6.92 -6.82 18.40
N TYR A 155 8.20 -6.78 18.05
CA TYR A 155 9.26 -7.31 18.90
C TYR A 155 9.47 -6.46 20.17
N GLY A 156 8.78 -5.33 20.30
CA GLY A 156 8.76 -4.50 21.52
C GLY A 156 8.10 -5.14 22.74
N PHE A 157 7.38 -6.26 22.59
CA PHE A 157 6.66 -6.91 23.69
C PHE A 157 7.21 -8.31 24.06
N CYS A 158 8.42 -8.66 23.66
CA CYS A 158 9.10 -9.86 24.21
C CYS A 158 9.78 -9.54 25.54
N GLY A 159 8.97 -9.24 26.55
CA GLY A 159 9.34 -9.31 27.95
C GLY A 159 9.24 -10.74 28.50
N PHE A 160 9.70 -11.76 27.76
CA PHE A 160 10.04 -13.03 28.39
C PHE A 160 11.44 -12.87 28.99
N LYS A 161 11.49 -12.37 30.22
CA LYS A 161 12.63 -12.67 31.10
C LYS A 161 12.61 -14.18 31.27
N ILE A 162 13.58 -14.84 30.65
CA ILE A 162 13.93 -16.21 31.00
C ILE A 162 14.48 -16.10 32.42
N GLY A 163 13.65 -16.44 33.40
CA GLY A 163 14.06 -16.71 34.76
C GLY A 163 14.63 -18.11 34.87
#